data_AF-A0A2J1DR09-F1
#
_entry.id   AF-A0A2J1DR09-F1
#
_cell.length_a   1.000
_cell.length_b   1.000
_cell.length_c   1.000
_cell.angle_alpha   90.00
_cell.angle_beta   90.00
_cell.angle_gamma   90.00
#
_symmetry.space_group_name_H-M   'P 1'
#
loop_
_entity.id
_entity.type
_entity.pdbx_description
1 polymer ?
#
loop_
_entity_poly.entity_id
_entity_poly.type
_entity_poly.pdbx_seq_one_letter_code
_entity_poly.pdbx_strand_id
1 'polypeptide(L)' 'GGGQPIRFDSSLKKKRGEALYEEDRNMPKRCSHHNPSIEKIYADYLEKPLGKRSHKLLHTEYTSRPVV' A
#
# COMPACT_ATOMS: atom_id res chain seq x y z
N GLY A 1 1.75 -10.73 9.89
CA GLY A 1 0.39 -11.15 10.31
C GLY A 1 0.38 -12.62 10.67
N GLY A 2 -0.79 -13.18 10.99
CA GLY A 2 -0.94 -14.55 11.50
C GLY A 2 -0.43 -15.67 10.58
N GLY A 3 -0.22 -15.40 9.28
CA GLY A 3 0.39 -16.33 8.33
C GLY A 3 1.93 -16.30 8.27
N GLN A 4 2.62 -15.60 9.18
CA GLN A 4 4.09 -15.63 9.21
C GLN A 4 4.62 -16.94 9.81
N PRO A 5 5.85 -17.38 9.46
CA PRO A 5 6.42 -18.62 9.98
C PRO A 5 6.40 -18.71 11.51
N ILE A 6 6.06 -19.91 12.02
CA ILE A 6 5.92 -20.26 13.46
C ILE A 6 7.31 -20.43 14.12
N ARG A 7 8.18 -19.43 13.97
CA ARG A 7 9.36 -19.21 14.80
C ARG A 7 9.22 -17.81 15.34
N PHE A 8 8.44 -17.69 16.41
CA PHE A 8 8.02 -16.41 16.96
C PHE A 8 9.15 -15.83 17.83
N ASP A 9 10.12 -15.23 17.17
CA ASP A 9 11.11 -14.36 17.81
C ASP A 9 10.76 -12.90 17.47
N SER A 10 10.53 -12.10 18.51
CA SER A 10 10.26 -10.67 18.37
C SER A 10 11.42 -9.93 17.69
N SER A 11 12.65 -10.43 17.85
CA SER A 11 13.85 -9.90 17.19
C SER A 11 13.78 -10.08 15.67
N LEU A 12 13.23 -11.21 15.18
CA LEU A 12 13.04 -11.46 13.76
C LEU A 12 11.99 -10.53 13.14
N LYS A 13 10.93 -10.20 13.88
CA LYS A 13 9.94 -9.21 13.43
C LYS A 13 10.58 -7.83 13.22
N LYS A 14 11.45 -7.41 14.16
CA LYS A 14 12.17 -6.13 14.06
C LYS A 14 13.10 -6.11 12.84
N LYS A 15 13.95 -7.13 12.69
CA LYS A 15 14.88 -7.26 11.55
C LYS A 15 14.17 -7.23 10.19
N ARG A 16 13.00 -7.89 10.07
CA ARG A 16 12.17 -7.85 8.85
C ARG A 16 11.70 -6.43 8.52
N GLY A 17 11.27 -5.67 9.52
CA GLY A 17 10.87 -4.28 9.32
C GLY A 17 12.04 -3.38 8.92
N GLU A 18 13.19 -3.52 9.58
CA GLU A 18 14.39 -2.74 9.30
C GLU A 18 14.88 -2.94 7.86
N ALA A 19 14.96 -4.18 7.40
CA ALA A 19 15.36 -4.49 6.02
C ALA A 19 14.42 -3.83 4.98
N LEU A 20 13.10 -3.95 5.16
CA LEU A 20 12.12 -3.33 4.27
C LEU A 20 12.27 -1.80 4.21
N TYR A 21 12.43 -1.15 5.37
CA TYR A 21 12.61 0.31 5.41
C TYR A 21 13.95 0.78 4.86
N GLU A 22 15.00 -0.03 4.97
CA GLU A 22 16.30 0.27 4.35
C GLU A 22 16.20 0.19 2.82
N GLU A 23 15.61 -0.88 2.28
CA GLU A 23 15.35 -1.02 0.84
C GLU A 23 14.54 0.17 0.30
N ASP A 24 13.40 0.49 0.93
CA ASP A 24 12.54 1.61 0.53
C ASP A 24 13.27 2.96 0.52
N ARG A 25 14.16 3.19 1.49
CA ARG A 25 14.93 4.45 1.57
C ARG A 25 15.97 4.59 0.47
N ASN A 26 16.51 3.46 0.01
CA ASN A 26 17.54 3.43 -1.03
C ASN A 26 16.97 3.42 -2.45
N MET A 27 15.64 3.31 -2.62
CA MET A 27 15.02 3.36 -3.93
C MET A 27 15.10 4.76 -4.55
N PRO A 28 15.53 4.89 -5.83
CA PRO A 28 15.57 6.17 -6.54
C PRO A 28 14.20 6.87 -6.64
N LYS A 29 13.11 6.09 -6.65
CA LYS A 29 11.73 6.57 -6.74
C LYS A 29 10.89 6.01 -5.60
N ARG A 30 10.97 6.65 -4.44
CA ARG A 30 10.25 6.25 -3.23
C ARG A 30 8.79 6.70 -3.19
N CYS A 31 8.48 7.84 -3.79
CA CYS A 31 7.14 8.42 -3.74
C CYS A 31 6.27 7.90 -4.90
N SER A 32 5.06 7.40 -4.60
CA SER A 32 4.16 6.84 -5.61
C SER A 32 3.81 7.81 -6.73
N HIS A 33 3.73 9.11 -6.45
CA HIS A 33 3.45 10.15 -7.45
C HIS A 33 4.65 10.49 -8.36
N HIS A 34 5.83 9.90 -8.13
CA HIS A 34 6.96 9.95 -9.05
C HIS A 34 7.13 8.64 -9.86
N ASN A 35 6.25 7.65 -9.65
CA ASN A 35 6.32 6.37 -10.33
C ASN A 35 5.70 6.51 -11.74
N PRO A 36 6.46 6.28 -12.83
CA PRO A 36 5.97 6.45 -14.20
C PRO A 36 4.76 5.58 -14.53
N SER A 37 4.66 4.39 -13.95
CA SER A 37 3.51 3.51 -14.16
C SER A 37 2.24 4.07 -13.50
N ILE A 38 2.39 4.75 -12.35
CA ILE A 38 1.28 5.44 -11.68
C ILE A 38 0.88 6.68 -12.46
N GLU A 39 1.82 7.51 -12.89
CA GLU A 39 1.53 8.67 -13.75
C GLU A 39 0.79 8.25 -15.01
N LYS A 40 1.27 7.19 -15.69
CA LYS A 40 0.67 6.68 -16.92
C LYS A 40 -0.76 6.17 -16.71
N ILE A 41 -1.02 5.36 -15.68
CA ILE A 41 -2.38 4.84 -15.47
C ILE A 41 -3.37 5.96 -15.11
N TYR A 42 -2.93 7.02 -14.42
CA TYR A 42 -3.77 8.19 -14.18
C TYR A 42 -4.00 9.01 -15.45
N ALA A 43 -2.96 9.24 -16.27
CA ALA A 43 -3.10 9.97 -17.52
C ALA A 43 -4.00 9.25 -18.55
N ASP A 44 -3.77 7.95 -18.75
CA ASP A 44 -4.42 7.17 -19.81
C ASP A 44 -5.78 6.62 -19.37
N TYR A 45 -5.95 6.37 -18.07
CA TYR A 45 -7.11 5.69 -17.52
C TYR A 45 -7.71 6.46 -16.36
N LEU A 46 -7.21 6.41 -15.13
CA LEU A 46 -7.96 6.88 -13.95
C LEU A 46 -8.30 8.39 -13.91
N GLU A 47 -7.73 9.20 -14.80
CA GLU A 47 -7.81 10.66 -14.93
C GLU A 47 -7.20 11.40 -13.75
N LYS A 48 -7.88 11.38 -12.60
CA LYS A 48 -7.46 12.12 -11.41
C LYS A 48 -7.71 11.34 -10.11
N PRO A 49 -6.87 11.56 -9.09
CA PRO A 49 -7.17 11.13 -7.72
C PRO A 49 -8.53 11.66 -7.29
N LEU A 50 -9.29 10.87 -6.54
CA LEU A 50 -10.64 11.24 -6.08
C LEU A 50 -11.64 11.57 -7.23
N GLY A 51 -11.32 11.21 -8.48
CA GLY A 51 -12.26 11.29 -9.60
C GLY A 51 -13.33 10.19 -9.55
N LYS A 52 -14.38 10.33 -10.36
CA LYS A 52 -15.49 9.36 -10.44
C LYS A 52 -14.99 7.93 -10.68
N ARG A 53 -14.06 7.76 -11.62
CA ARG A 53 -13.48 6.45 -11.95
C ARG A 53 -12.57 5.90 -10.85
N SER A 54 -11.74 6.75 -10.26
CA SER A 54 -10.93 6.40 -9.07
C SER A 54 -11.81 5.96 -7.89
N HIS A 55 -12.88 6.71 -7.57
CA HIS A 55 -13.84 6.34 -6.52
C HIS A 55 -14.49 4.98 -6.79
N LYS A 56 -14.92 4.73 -8.03
CA LYS A 56 -15.59 3.48 -8.38
C LYS A 56 -14.68 2.25 -8.23
N LEU A 57 -13.38 2.38 -8.52
CA LEU A 57 -12.46 1.24 -8.59
C LEU A 57 -11.58 1.06 -7.36
N LEU A 58 -11.21 2.16 -6.70
CA LEU A 58 -10.17 2.18 -5.67
C LEU A 58 -10.69 2.56 -4.29
N HIS A 59 -11.94 3.02 -4.19
CA HIS A 59 -12.57 3.37 -2.92
C HIS A 59 -13.61 2.33 -2.54
N THR A 60 -13.89 2.26 -1.25
CA THR A 60 -14.91 1.38 -0.67
C THR A 60 -15.71 2.14 0.38
N GLU A 61 -16.87 1.60 0.72
CA GLU A 61 -17.70 2.09 1.80
C GLU A 61 -17.77 1.04 2.91
N TYR A 62 -18.12 1.50 4.11
CA TYR A 62 -18.31 0.64 5.28
C TYR A 62 -19.75 0.72 5.72
N THR A 63 -20.32 -0.44 6.06
CA THR A 63 -21.66 -0.52 6.64
C THR A 63 -21.51 -0.82 8.13
N SER A 64 -22.16 0.00 8.97
CA SER A 64 -22.19 -0.24 10.42
C SER A 64 -22.80 -1.61 10.71
N ARG A 65 -22.18 -2.36 11.63
CA ARG A 65 -22.72 -3.62 12.13
C ARG A 65 -22.95 -3.49 13.64
N PRO A 66 -24.14 -3.87 14.14
CA PRO A 66 -24.36 -3.93 15.57
C PRO A 66 -23.39 -4.93 16.20
N VAL A 67 -22.77 -4.55 17.30
CA VAL A 67 -22.04 -5.48 18.15
C VAL A 67 -23.10 -6.18 19.00
N VAL A 68 -23.24 -7.49 18.81
CA VAL A 68 -24.14 -8.34 19.60
C VAL A 68 -23.47 -8.69 20.92
#